data_AF-U6JPG2-F1
#
_entry.id   AF-U6JPG2-F1
#
_cell.length_a   1.000
_cell.length_b   1.000
_cell.length_c   1.000
_cell.angle_alpha   90.00
_cell.angle_beta   90.00
_cell.angle_gamma   90.00
#
_symmetry.space_group_name_H-M   'P 1'
#
loop_
_entity.id
_entity.type
_entity.pdbx_description
1 polymer ?
#
loop_
_entity_poly.entity_id
_entity_poly.type
_entity_poly.pdbx_seq_one_letter_code
_entity_poly.pdbx_strand_id
1 'polypeptide(L)'
;MSFLLPSIMIILVEVLIALVRATEDKEVQGGSDVTFFGWRVPTWIVDLYKHLGGFGFAMGIAWLLADSLKCYVGSLRPHFLDACQPNWDQVKCKGDHNEYIYVEDFHCSNDAHAVEDARRSFPSGHSTYSMCGMIFGILYLQARFRWHQQQTAPKRRLRTRQGLFGAIVEKIYWLVQALVPGLQALMFLYALFVPATRVLEHFHHVRDVCTGMLIGGSMAVFGAFFIIDIRA
;
A
#
# COMPACT_ATOMS: atom_id res chain seq x y z
N MET A 1 2.83 0.38 -9.93
CA MET A 1 1.83 -0.70 -9.87
C MET A 1 1.23 -0.86 -8.47
N SER A 2 2.04 -0.95 -7.41
CA SER A 2 1.56 -1.34 -6.07
C SER A 2 0.56 -0.38 -5.39
N PHE A 3 0.52 0.91 -5.77
CA PHE A 3 -0.45 1.90 -5.24
C PHE A 3 -1.74 1.99 -6.07
N LEU A 4 -1.69 1.60 -7.35
CA LEU A 4 -2.82 1.72 -8.27
C LEU A 4 -3.94 0.75 -7.90
N LEU A 5 -3.57 -0.48 -7.57
CA LEU A 5 -4.51 -1.55 -7.24
C LEU A 5 -5.42 -1.20 -6.04
N PRO A 6 -4.89 -0.82 -4.85
CA PRO A 6 -5.75 -0.44 -3.73
C PRO A 6 -6.54 0.84 -4.00
N SER A 7 -5.99 1.81 -4.74
CA SER A 7 -6.69 3.06 -5.06
C SER A 7 -7.92 2.83 -5.95
N ILE A 8 -7.75 2.06 -7.04
CA ILE A 8 -8.84 1.70 -7.94
C ILE A 8 -9.90 0.89 -7.18
N MET A 9 -9.47 -0.06 -6.35
CA MET A 9 -10.38 -0.87 -5.54
C MET A 9 -11.21 -0.01 -4.57
N ILE A 10 -10.61 0.95 -3.87
CA ILE A 10 -11.34 1.88 -2.98
C ILE A 10 -12.40 2.65 -3.77
N ILE A 11 -12.03 3.22 -4.92
CA ILE A 11 -12.96 3.97 -5.78
C ILE A 11 -14.13 3.08 -6.21
N LEU A 12 -13.86 1.86 -6.71
CA LEU A 12 -14.91 0.94 -7.16
C LEU A 12 -15.87 0.56 -6.03
N VAL A 13 -15.35 0.31 -4.82
CA VAL A 13 -16.18 -0.06 -3.66
C VAL A 13 -17.02 1.12 -3.19
N GLU A 14 -16.48 2.32 -3.09
CA GLU A 14 -17.25 3.51 -2.68
C GLU A 14 -18.31 3.89 -3.72
N VAL A 15 -18.00 3.75 -5.02
CA VAL A 15 -18.99 3.92 -6.09
C VAL A 15 -20.10 2.87 -5.99
N LEU A 16 -19.76 1.60 -5.77
CA LEU A 16 -20.76 0.54 -5.57
C LEU A 16 -21.67 0.83 -4.37
N ILE A 17 -21.09 1.25 -3.23
CA ILE A 17 -21.86 1.63 -2.03
C ILE A 17 -22.74 2.85 -2.31
N ALA A 18 -22.24 3.84 -3.04
CA ALA A 18 -23.02 5.01 -3.45
C ALA A 18 -24.21 4.61 -4.35
N LEU A 19 -24.02 3.68 -5.29
CA LEU A 19 -25.09 3.15 -6.13
C LEU A 19 -26.13 2.39 -5.30
N VAL A 20 -25.69 1.57 -4.34
CA VAL A 20 -26.60 0.88 -3.39
C VAL A 20 -27.42 1.92 -2.62
N ARG A 21 -26.80 2.96 -2.05
CA ARG A 21 -27.48 4.05 -1.33
C ARG A 21 -28.41 4.88 -2.22
N ALA A 22 -28.10 5.03 -3.50
CA ALA A 22 -28.95 5.72 -4.48
C ALA A 22 -30.21 4.92 -4.82
N THR A 23 -30.18 3.59 -4.66
CA THR A 23 -31.36 2.74 -4.82
C THR A 23 -32.27 2.71 -3.58
N GLU A 24 -31.83 3.27 -2.46
CA GLU A 24 -32.65 3.37 -1.24
C GLU A 24 -33.50 4.65 -1.25
N ASP A 25 -34.77 4.55 -0.85
CA ASP A 25 -35.70 5.70 -0.80
C ASP A 25 -35.15 6.81 0.11
N LYS A 26 -35.32 8.08 -0.30
CA LYS A 26 -34.79 9.28 0.39
C LYS A 26 -35.22 9.40 1.86
N GLU A 27 -36.34 8.80 2.28
CA GLU A 27 -36.78 8.76 3.69
C GLU A 27 -35.79 8.03 4.60
N VAL A 28 -35.01 7.09 4.06
CA VAL A 28 -33.99 6.34 4.79
C VAL A 28 -32.62 7.03 4.70
N GLN A 29 -32.43 7.96 3.76
CA GLN A 29 -31.25 8.83 3.61
C GLN A 29 -31.24 9.95 4.66
N GLY A 30 -31.36 9.61 5.95
CA GLY A 30 -31.00 10.49 7.06
C GLY A 30 -29.49 10.75 7.15
N GLY A 31 -28.79 10.77 6.00
CA GLY A 31 -27.39 11.12 5.88
C GLY A 31 -27.29 12.63 5.77
N SER A 32 -26.83 13.26 6.85
CA SER A 32 -26.54 14.68 6.94
C SER A 32 -25.61 15.11 5.80
N ASP A 33 -26.16 15.79 4.79
CA ASP A 33 -25.39 16.52 3.79
C ASP A 33 -24.43 17.46 4.53
N VAL A 34 -23.13 17.26 4.34
CA VAL A 34 -22.13 18.13 4.93
C VAL A 34 -22.04 19.37 4.04
N THR A 35 -22.41 20.52 4.58
CA THR A 35 -22.31 21.80 3.89
C THR A 35 -20.89 22.33 4.00
N PHE A 36 -20.19 22.43 2.86
CA PHE A 36 -18.85 22.98 2.76
C PHE A 36 -18.92 24.28 1.94
N PHE A 37 -18.54 25.42 2.54
CA PHE A 37 -18.57 26.73 1.87
C PHE A 37 -19.91 27.07 1.17
N GLY A 38 -21.04 26.66 1.74
CA GLY A 38 -22.38 26.89 1.15
C GLY A 38 -22.79 25.89 0.05
N TRP A 39 -21.90 24.98 -0.35
CA TRP A 39 -22.19 23.88 -1.26
C TRP A 39 -22.56 22.62 -0.46
N ARG A 40 -23.63 21.92 -0.86
CA ARG A 40 -23.98 20.61 -0.27
C ARG A 40 -23.12 19.53 -0.91
N VAL A 41 -22.26 18.90 -0.13
CA VAL A 41 -21.38 17.83 -0.63
C VAL A 41 -22.03 16.47 -0.36
N PRO A 42 -22.21 15.62 -1.39
CA PRO A 42 -22.71 14.26 -1.21
C PRO A 42 -21.81 13.44 -0.29
N THR A 43 -22.43 12.61 0.56
CA THR A 43 -21.71 11.77 1.53
C THR A 43 -20.70 10.81 0.90
N TRP A 44 -20.96 10.30 -0.32
CA TRP A 44 -20.04 9.40 -1.01
C TRP A 44 -18.71 10.10 -1.40
N ILE A 45 -18.74 11.40 -1.67
CA ILE A 45 -17.52 12.18 -1.96
C ILE A 45 -16.70 12.35 -0.69
N VAL A 46 -17.37 12.61 0.44
CA VAL A 46 -16.73 12.70 1.75
C VAL A 46 -16.10 11.36 2.14
N ASP A 47 -16.83 10.26 1.96
CA ASP A 47 -16.33 8.91 2.21
C ASP A 47 -15.13 8.60 1.30
N LEU A 48 -15.21 8.89 0.01
CA LEU A 48 -14.11 8.70 -0.93
C LEU A 48 -12.87 9.51 -0.54
N TYR A 49 -13.03 10.80 -0.19
CA TYR A 49 -11.94 11.66 0.26
C TYR A 49 -11.27 11.12 1.52
N LYS A 50 -12.05 10.67 2.52
CA LYS A 50 -11.51 10.10 3.76
C LYS A 50 -10.66 8.87 3.49
N HIS A 51 -11.14 7.93 2.67
CA HIS A 51 -10.44 6.66 2.44
C HIS A 51 -9.25 6.81 1.50
N LEU A 52 -9.43 7.53 0.37
CA LEU A 52 -8.36 7.76 -0.59
C LEU A 52 -7.30 8.72 -0.04
N GLY A 53 -7.73 9.77 0.66
CA GLY A 53 -6.85 10.73 1.31
C GLY A 53 -6.05 10.10 2.45
N GLY A 54 -6.70 9.32 3.33
CA GLY A 54 -6.00 8.62 4.40
C GLY A 54 -5.06 7.51 3.89
N PHE A 55 -5.44 6.82 2.80
CA PHE A 55 -4.53 5.90 2.10
C PHE A 55 -3.30 6.62 1.55
N GLY A 56 -3.51 7.73 0.84
CA GLY A 56 -2.43 8.55 0.29
C GLY A 56 -1.50 9.10 1.37
N PHE A 57 -2.07 9.52 2.51
CA PHE A 57 -1.30 9.99 3.67
C PHE A 57 -0.44 8.88 4.28
N ALA A 58 -0.99 7.70 4.53
CA ALA A 58 -0.24 6.56 5.05
C ALA A 58 0.91 6.14 4.12
N MET A 59 0.64 6.11 2.81
CA MET A 59 1.66 5.85 1.79
C MET A 59 2.73 6.93 1.74
N GLY A 60 2.36 8.21 1.88
CA GLY A 60 3.29 9.33 1.90
C GLY A 60 4.25 9.26 3.09
N ILE A 61 3.74 8.92 4.29
CA ILE A 61 4.59 8.70 5.47
C ILE A 61 5.53 7.51 5.24
N ALA A 62 5.00 6.39 4.72
CA ALA A 62 5.83 5.21 4.44
C ALA A 62 6.95 5.50 3.44
N TRP A 63 6.69 6.34 2.43
CA TRP A 63 7.67 6.84 1.46
C TRP A 63 8.72 7.72 2.11
N LEU A 64 8.31 8.74 2.86
CA LEU A 64 9.23 9.63 3.58
C LEU A 64 10.15 8.86 4.52
N LEU A 65 9.61 7.91 5.31
CA LEU A 65 10.40 7.11 6.23
C LEU A 65 11.40 6.19 5.50
N ALA A 66 10.95 5.49 4.45
CA ALA A 66 11.82 4.60 3.69
C ALA A 66 12.94 5.37 2.98
N ASP A 67 12.65 6.53 2.41
CA ASP A 67 13.64 7.35 1.72
C ASP A 67 14.64 7.98 2.69
N SER A 68 14.16 8.48 3.83
CA SER A 68 15.02 9.02 4.89
C SER A 68 16.01 7.97 5.41
N LEU A 69 15.53 6.74 5.64
CA LEU A 69 16.38 5.64 6.10
C LEU A 69 17.39 5.19 5.03
N LYS A 70 17.05 5.28 3.75
CA LYS A 70 17.99 5.02 2.64
C LYS A 70 19.15 5.98 2.65
N CYS A 71 18.88 7.27 2.82
CA CYS A 71 19.90 8.31 2.89
C CYS A 71 20.75 8.20 4.16
N TYR A 72 20.16 7.77 5.28
CA TYR A 72 20.88 7.66 6.55
C TYR A 72 21.79 6.43 6.63
N VAL A 73 21.33 5.26 6.19
CA VAL A 73 22.08 4.00 6.36
C VAL A 73 23.10 3.77 5.26
N GLY A 74 22.80 4.11 4.00
CA GLY A 74 23.75 3.98 2.89
C GLY A 74 24.31 2.57 2.68
N SER A 75 23.52 1.51 2.95
CA SER A 75 24.00 0.14 2.86
C SER A 75 24.18 -0.34 1.41
N LEU A 76 25.21 -1.13 1.16
CA LEU A 76 25.54 -1.71 -0.15
C LEU A 76 24.57 -2.83 -0.56
N ARG A 77 24.15 -2.83 -1.83
CA ARG A 77 23.34 -3.91 -2.44
C ARG A 77 24.18 -5.17 -2.70
N PRO A 78 23.56 -6.36 -2.80
CA PRO A 78 24.28 -7.60 -3.14
C PRO A 78 25.07 -7.53 -4.47
N HIS A 79 24.53 -6.85 -5.48
CA HIS A 79 25.18 -6.67 -6.79
C HIS A 79 26.16 -5.47 -6.86
N PHE A 80 26.55 -4.92 -5.72
CA PHE A 80 27.38 -3.72 -5.68
C PHE A 80 28.72 -3.85 -6.43
N LEU A 81 29.40 -5.00 -6.31
CA LEU A 81 30.69 -5.23 -6.96
C LEU A 81 30.58 -5.25 -8.48
N ASP A 82 29.46 -5.76 -9.00
CA ASP A 82 29.18 -5.80 -10.43
C ASP A 82 28.85 -4.40 -10.97
N ALA A 83 28.14 -3.60 -10.19
CA ALA A 83 27.87 -2.19 -10.54
C ALA A 83 29.14 -1.33 -10.50
N CYS A 84 30.01 -1.52 -9.49
CA CYS A 84 31.20 -0.69 -9.29
C CYS A 84 32.39 -1.07 -10.18
N GLN A 85 32.61 -2.36 -10.45
CA GLN A 85 33.81 -2.88 -11.12
C GLN A 85 35.11 -2.21 -10.61
N PRO A 86 35.48 -2.48 -9.34
CA PRO A 86 36.66 -1.85 -8.74
C PRO A 86 37.94 -2.35 -9.42
N ASN A 87 38.92 -1.47 -9.57
CA ASN A 87 40.25 -1.88 -10.01
C ASN A 87 41.01 -2.55 -8.85
N TRP A 88 41.10 -3.87 -8.88
CA TRP A 88 41.74 -4.67 -7.84
C TRP A 88 43.22 -4.34 -7.63
N ASP A 89 43.90 -3.80 -8.63
CA ASP A 89 45.32 -3.42 -8.53
C ASP A 89 45.54 -2.23 -7.59
N GLN A 90 44.51 -1.40 -7.38
CA GLN A 90 44.56 -0.22 -6.51
C GLN A 90 44.06 -0.51 -5.08
N VAL A 91 43.42 -1.67 -4.86
CA VAL A 91 42.80 -2.03 -3.59
C VAL A 91 43.78 -2.83 -2.74
N LYS A 92 44.23 -2.23 -1.62
CA LYS A 92 45.06 -2.92 -0.63
C LYS A 92 44.16 -3.64 0.39
N CYS A 93 43.99 -4.96 0.24
CA CYS A 93 43.20 -5.77 1.18
C CYS A 93 43.95 -6.13 2.48
N LYS A 94 45.24 -5.81 2.59
CA LYS A 94 46.08 -6.11 3.75
C LYS A 94 46.83 -4.88 4.22
N GLY A 95 46.85 -4.67 5.54
CA GLY A 95 47.64 -3.64 6.18
C GLY A 95 49.12 -4.03 6.34
N ASP A 96 49.91 -3.13 6.94
CA ASP A 96 51.36 -3.29 7.10
C ASP A 96 51.76 -4.53 7.91
N HIS A 97 50.89 -5.01 8.81
CA HIS A 97 51.08 -6.24 9.60
C HIS A 97 50.41 -7.49 8.99
N ASN A 98 50.06 -7.46 7.70
CA ASN A 98 49.40 -8.57 6.99
C ASN A 98 47.99 -8.93 7.55
N GLU A 99 47.40 -8.01 8.31
CA GLU A 99 46.02 -8.09 8.83
C GLU A 99 45.02 -7.63 7.75
N TYR A 100 43.83 -8.23 7.76
CA TYR A 100 42.74 -7.84 6.86
C TYR A 100 42.14 -6.51 7.32
N ILE A 101 42.26 -5.49 6.46
CA ILE A 101 41.74 -4.14 6.73
C ILE A 101 40.44 -3.91 5.97
N TYR A 102 39.57 -3.09 6.57
CA TYR A 102 38.38 -2.61 5.89
C TYR A 102 38.78 -1.53 4.87
N VAL A 103 38.36 -1.68 3.61
CA VAL A 103 38.70 -0.77 2.52
C VAL A 103 37.62 0.31 2.43
N GLU A 104 37.95 1.52 2.84
CA GLU A 104 37.06 2.68 2.77
C GLU A 104 37.16 3.39 1.40
N ASP A 105 38.39 3.53 0.89
CA ASP A 105 38.68 4.21 -0.37
C ASP A 105 38.87 3.21 -1.52
N PHE A 106 37.98 3.27 -2.50
CA PHE A 106 38.08 2.49 -3.73
C PHE A 106 37.54 3.30 -4.91
N HIS A 107 38.16 3.13 -6.08
CA HIS A 107 37.69 3.72 -7.33
C HIS A 107 36.88 2.72 -8.14
N CYS A 108 35.64 3.09 -8.45
CA CYS A 108 34.81 2.36 -9.39
C CYS A 108 35.12 2.83 -10.81
N SER A 109 35.20 1.89 -11.76
CA SER A 109 35.43 2.21 -13.18
C SER A 109 34.14 2.56 -13.92
N ASN A 110 33.00 2.10 -13.41
CA ASN A 110 31.68 2.29 -14.01
C ASN A 110 31.03 3.64 -13.67
N ASP A 111 29.85 3.88 -14.24
CA ASP A 111 29.07 5.10 -14.06
C ASP A 111 28.76 5.43 -12.58
N ALA A 112 28.90 6.71 -12.23
CA ALA A 112 28.71 7.20 -10.87
C ALA A 112 27.27 7.02 -10.38
N HIS A 113 26.27 7.15 -11.26
CA HIS A 113 24.87 6.97 -10.88
C HIS A 113 24.54 5.52 -10.53
N ALA A 114 25.05 4.54 -11.29
CA ALA A 114 24.87 3.13 -11.00
C ALA A 114 25.50 2.73 -9.65
N VAL A 115 26.68 3.28 -9.36
CA VAL A 115 27.39 3.07 -8.08
C VAL A 115 26.60 3.66 -6.92
N GLU A 116 26.06 4.87 -7.07
CA GLU A 116 25.29 5.50 -6.00
C GLU A 116 23.97 4.79 -5.74
N ASP A 117 23.28 4.29 -6.77
CA ASP A 117 22.08 3.48 -6.58
C ASP A 117 22.40 2.15 -5.86
N ALA A 118 23.55 1.54 -6.19
CA ALA A 118 24.04 0.34 -5.54
C ALA A 118 24.48 0.56 -4.07
N ARG A 119 24.71 1.80 -3.64
CA ARG A 119 24.97 2.20 -2.24
C ARG A 119 23.70 2.45 -1.41
N ARG A 120 22.50 2.30 -1.98
CA ARG A 120 21.22 2.60 -1.31
C ARG A 120 20.31 1.35 -1.25
N SER A 121 20.68 0.35 -0.46
CA SER A 121 19.90 -0.90 -0.33
C SER A 121 18.83 -0.88 0.76
N PHE A 122 19.10 -0.32 1.94
CA PHE A 122 18.22 -0.40 3.10
C PHE A 122 17.35 0.86 3.27
N PRO A 123 16.04 0.74 3.56
CA PRO A 123 15.16 -0.42 3.39
C PRO A 123 14.66 -0.54 1.95
N SER A 124 14.08 -1.69 1.59
CA SER A 124 13.51 -1.87 0.25
C SER A 124 12.20 -1.08 0.08
N GLY A 125 12.24 -0.03 -0.75
CA GLY A 125 11.06 0.80 -1.04
C GLY A 125 9.92 -0.01 -1.68
N HIS A 126 10.22 -0.88 -2.65
CA HIS A 126 9.20 -1.72 -3.29
C HIS A 126 8.46 -2.61 -2.29
N SER A 127 9.19 -3.17 -1.32
CA SER A 127 8.61 -3.97 -0.24
C SER A 127 7.75 -3.11 0.70
N THR A 128 8.21 -1.91 1.06
CA THR A 128 7.43 -0.97 1.89
C THR A 128 6.12 -0.57 1.24
N TYR A 129 6.15 -0.13 -0.02
CA TYR A 129 4.95 0.36 -0.73
C TYR A 129 3.96 -0.74 -1.03
N SER A 130 4.43 -1.92 -1.42
CA SER A 130 3.56 -3.07 -1.69
C SER A 130 2.88 -3.56 -0.41
N MET A 131 3.62 -3.67 0.69
CA MET A 131 3.05 -4.07 1.97
C MET A 131 2.04 -3.03 2.49
N CYS A 132 2.40 -1.74 2.48
CA CYS A 132 1.50 -0.68 2.91
C CYS A 132 0.20 -0.65 2.08
N GLY A 133 0.33 -0.71 0.75
CA GLY A 133 -0.77 -0.74 -0.20
C GLY A 133 -1.77 -1.87 0.04
N MET A 134 -1.26 -3.09 0.08
CA MET A 134 -2.09 -4.29 0.15
C MET A 134 -2.72 -4.47 1.54
N ILE A 135 -1.97 -4.26 2.62
CA ILE A 135 -2.51 -4.39 3.99
C ILE A 135 -3.60 -3.36 4.24
N PHE A 136 -3.38 -2.11 3.84
CA PHE A 136 -4.42 -1.08 3.96
C PHE A 136 -5.69 -1.48 3.19
N GLY A 137 -5.54 -1.96 1.95
CA GLY A 137 -6.67 -2.42 1.14
C GLY A 137 -7.41 -3.61 1.76
N ILE A 138 -6.69 -4.57 2.35
CA ILE A 138 -7.28 -5.71 3.07
C ILE A 138 -8.11 -5.22 4.27
N LEU A 139 -7.55 -4.32 5.09
CA LEU A 139 -8.23 -3.74 6.25
C LEU A 139 -9.47 -2.93 5.83
N TYR A 140 -9.36 -2.16 4.75
CA TYR A 140 -10.47 -1.43 4.17
C TYR A 140 -11.62 -2.34 3.71
N LEU A 141 -11.32 -3.37 2.92
CA LEU A 141 -12.32 -4.34 2.46
C LEU A 141 -12.99 -5.05 3.64
N GLN A 142 -12.21 -5.43 4.65
CA GLN A 142 -12.72 -6.10 5.84
C GLN A 142 -13.73 -5.24 6.59
N ALA A 143 -13.48 -3.94 6.67
CA ALA A 143 -14.34 -3.03 7.37
C ALA A 143 -15.61 -2.68 6.61
N ARG A 144 -15.53 -2.57 5.27
CA ARG A 144 -16.69 -2.26 4.42
C ARG A 144 -17.63 -3.45 4.24
N PHE A 145 -17.11 -4.67 4.15
CA PHE A 145 -17.88 -5.89 3.92
C PHE A 145 -17.88 -6.81 5.14
N ARG A 146 -18.22 -6.26 6.32
CA ARG A 146 -18.34 -7.07 7.54
C ARG A 146 -19.49 -8.07 7.43
N TRP A 147 -19.19 -9.35 7.56
CA TRP A 147 -20.18 -10.42 7.52
C TRP A 147 -21.26 -10.28 8.60
N HIS A 148 -20.84 -9.95 9.83
CA HIS A 148 -21.71 -9.91 11.02
C HIS A 148 -22.48 -8.59 11.18
N GLN A 149 -22.00 -7.48 10.60
CA GLN A 149 -22.56 -6.15 10.81
C GLN A 149 -22.72 -5.43 9.48
N GLN A 150 -23.82 -5.75 8.80
CA GLN A 150 -24.13 -5.32 7.44
C GLN A 150 -24.71 -3.89 7.40
N GLN A 151 -23.97 -2.91 7.90
CA GLN A 151 -24.40 -1.50 7.86
C GLN A 151 -24.52 -0.96 6.42
N THR A 152 -23.76 -1.52 5.48
CA THR A 152 -23.66 -1.13 4.07
C THR A 152 -24.52 -1.98 3.13
N ALA A 153 -25.15 -3.06 3.62
CA ALA A 153 -25.93 -3.95 2.77
C ALA A 153 -27.29 -3.35 2.39
N PRO A 154 -27.81 -3.67 1.19
CA PRO A 154 -29.12 -3.21 0.75
C PRO A 154 -30.21 -3.68 1.71
N LYS A 155 -31.07 -2.76 2.17
CA LYS A 155 -32.14 -3.09 3.12
C LYS A 155 -33.22 -3.95 2.46
N ARG A 156 -33.39 -5.19 2.94
CA ARG A 156 -34.39 -6.16 2.45
C ARG A 156 -35.82 -5.61 2.37
N ARG A 157 -36.19 -4.64 3.22
CA ARG A 157 -37.52 -4.00 3.22
C ARG A 157 -37.83 -3.24 1.93
N LEU A 158 -36.82 -2.76 1.20
CA LEU A 158 -36.99 -1.97 -0.03
C LEU A 158 -37.11 -2.86 -1.29
N ARG A 159 -36.91 -4.18 -1.16
CA ARG A 159 -36.91 -5.14 -2.27
C ARG A 159 -38.23 -5.21 -3.04
N THR A 160 -39.36 -4.93 -2.38
CA THR A 160 -40.70 -4.98 -2.98
C THR A 160 -40.98 -3.81 -3.94
N ARG A 161 -40.15 -2.76 -3.93
CA ARG A 161 -40.31 -1.54 -4.73
C ARG A 161 -39.15 -1.28 -5.70
N GLN A 162 -38.18 -2.20 -5.77
CA GLN A 162 -36.97 -2.03 -6.59
C GLN A 162 -37.25 -2.28 -8.08
N GLY A 163 -36.81 -1.34 -8.93
CA GLY A 163 -36.74 -1.54 -10.37
C GLY A 163 -35.59 -2.48 -10.80
N LEU A 164 -35.50 -2.78 -12.10
CA LEU A 164 -34.46 -3.66 -12.69
C LEU A 164 -33.03 -3.26 -12.27
N PHE A 165 -32.74 -1.96 -12.28
CA PHE A 165 -31.44 -1.43 -11.87
C PHE A 165 -31.08 -1.78 -10.43
N GLY A 166 -32.02 -1.62 -9.49
CA GLY A 166 -31.82 -1.95 -8.08
C GLY A 166 -31.54 -3.43 -7.86
N ALA A 167 -32.25 -4.31 -8.58
CA ALA A 167 -32.02 -5.75 -8.52
C ALA A 167 -30.64 -6.16 -9.07
N ILE A 168 -30.14 -5.48 -10.10
CA ILE A 168 -28.78 -5.71 -10.64
C ILE A 168 -27.73 -5.27 -9.61
N VAL A 169 -27.86 -4.07 -9.05
CA VAL A 169 -26.91 -3.52 -8.06
C VAL A 169 -26.87 -4.39 -6.80
N GLU A 170 -28.01 -4.85 -6.29
CA GLU A 170 -28.06 -5.78 -5.15
C GLU A 170 -27.30 -7.09 -5.46
N LYS A 171 -27.53 -7.69 -6.63
CA LYS A 171 -26.81 -8.92 -7.03
C LYS A 171 -25.30 -8.70 -7.12
N ILE A 172 -24.86 -7.57 -7.69
CA ILE A 172 -23.44 -7.22 -7.77
C ILE A 172 -22.86 -7.06 -6.37
N TYR A 173 -23.56 -6.39 -5.45
CA TYR A 173 -23.09 -6.21 -4.07
C TYR A 173 -22.84 -7.55 -3.37
N TRP A 174 -23.81 -8.48 -3.43
CA TRP A 174 -23.66 -9.80 -2.81
C TRP A 174 -22.56 -10.65 -3.48
N LEU A 175 -22.41 -10.55 -4.80
CA LEU A 175 -21.33 -11.20 -5.53
C LEU A 175 -19.96 -10.67 -5.07
N VAL A 176 -19.80 -9.34 -4.98
CA VAL A 176 -18.58 -8.71 -4.48
C VAL A 176 -18.28 -9.16 -3.05
N GLN A 177 -19.27 -9.12 -2.15
CA GLN A 177 -19.11 -9.57 -0.77
C GLN A 177 -18.66 -11.04 -0.68
N ALA A 178 -19.16 -11.92 -1.55
CA ALA A 178 -18.74 -13.31 -1.61
C ALA A 178 -17.28 -13.47 -2.10
N LEU A 179 -16.81 -12.58 -2.97
CA LEU A 179 -15.45 -12.59 -3.52
C LEU A 179 -14.41 -11.93 -2.60
N VAL A 180 -14.83 -11.09 -1.64
CA VAL A 180 -13.92 -10.34 -0.75
C VAL A 180 -12.85 -11.20 -0.07
N PRO A 181 -13.17 -12.37 0.54
CA PRO A 181 -12.15 -13.20 1.19
C PRO A 181 -11.07 -13.70 0.20
N GLY A 182 -11.49 -14.06 -1.01
CA GLY A 182 -10.57 -14.46 -2.09
C GLY A 182 -9.70 -13.30 -2.55
N LEU A 183 -10.29 -12.11 -2.72
CA LEU A 183 -9.55 -10.89 -3.07
C LEU A 183 -8.53 -10.52 -1.99
N GLN A 184 -8.91 -10.58 -0.71
CA GLN A 184 -8.00 -10.32 0.42
C GLN A 184 -6.82 -11.31 0.43
N ALA A 185 -7.07 -12.60 0.17
CA ALA A 185 -6.02 -13.60 0.07
C ALA A 185 -5.05 -13.29 -1.10
N LEU A 186 -5.58 -12.92 -2.27
CA LEU A 186 -4.75 -12.53 -3.42
C LEU A 186 -3.91 -11.28 -3.13
N MET A 187 -4.48 -10.28 -2.47
CA MET A 187 -3.75 -9.08 -2.05
C MET A 187 -2.63 -9.42 -1.07
N PHE A 188 -2.89 -10.31 -0.11
CA PHE A 188 -1.88 -10.76 0.85
C PHE A 188 -0.74 -11.52 0.15
N LEU A 189 -1.07 -12.43 -0.77
CA LEU A 189 -0.07 -13.14 -1.58
C LEU A 189 0.76 -12.17 -2.43
N TYR A 190 0.12 -11.18 -3.06
CA TYR A 190 0.83 -10.14 -3.82
C TYR A 190 1.76 -9.29 -2.93
N ALA A 191 1.33 -8.99 -1.70
CA ALA A 191 2.13 -8.29 -0.70
C ALA A 191 3.39 -9.05 -0.28
N LEU A 192 3.41 -10.37 -0.39
CA LEU A 192 4.58 -11.23 -0.14
C LEU A 192 5.41 -11.48 -1.41
N PHE A 193 4.75 -11.59 -2.56
CA PHE A 193 5.38 -11.85 -3.85
C PHE A 193 6.34 -10.72 -4.27
N VAL A 194 5.93 -9.46 -4.14
CA VAL A 194 6.78 -8.31 -4.51
C VAL A 194 8.07 -8.23 -3.67
N PRO A 195 8.04 -8.38 -2.34
CA PRO A 195 9.24 -8.58 -1.53
C PRO A 195 10.12 -9.74 -1.98
N ALA A 196 9.53 -10.89 -2.32
CA ALA A 196 10.30 -12.07 -2.73
C ALA A 196 11.07 -11.84 -4.04
N THR A 197 10.48 -11.14 -5.03
CA THR A 197 11.18 -10.83 -6.29
C THR A 197 12.40 -9.95 -6.06
N ARG A 198 12.35 -9.02 -5.08
CA ARG A 198 13.50 -8.16 -4.74
C ARG A 198 14.71 -8.92 -4.20
N VAL A 199 14.48 -10.04 -3.52
CA VAL A 199 15.55 -10.93 -3.05
C VAL A 199 16.10 -11.78 -4.20
N LEU A 200 15.20 -12.34 -5.03
CA LEU A 200 15.57 -13.18 -6.18
C LEU A 200 16.37 -12.41 -7.24
N GLU A 201 16.07 -11.13 -7.44
CA GLU A 201 16.77 -10.26 -8.38
C GLU A 201 18.08 -9.66 -7.80
N HIS A 202 18.52 -10.08 -6.62
CA HIS A 202 19.73 -9.59 -5.95
C HIS A 202 19.79 -8.07 -5.71
N PHE A 203 18.64 -7.38 -5.69
CA PHE A 203 18.59 -5.95 -5.38
C PHE A 203 18.72 -5.64 -3.89
N HIS A 204 18.22 -6.54 -3.03
CA HIS A 204 18.15 -6.30 -1.60
C HIS A 204 18.52 -7.54 -0.79
N HIS A 205 19.11 -7.33 0.37
CA HIS A 205 19.27 -8.39 1.37
C HIS A 205 17.91 -8.68 2.02
N VAL A 206 17.74 -9.89 2.54
CA VAL A 206 16.49 -10.32 3.21
C VAL A 206 16.11 -9.36 4.35
N ARG A 207 17.10 -8.89 5.13
CA ARG A 207 16.88 -7.92 6.21
C ARG A 207 16.25 -6.61 5.72
N ASP A 208 16.70 -6.10 4.59
CA ASP A 208 16.26 -4.82 4.04
C ASP A 208 14.81 -4.91 3.54
N VAL A 209 14.47 -6.08 3.01
CA VAL A 209 13.12 -6.45 2.59
C VAL A 209 12.18 -6.62 3.79
N CYS A 210 12.58 -7.40 4.80
CA CYS A 210 11.80 -7.60 6.03
C CYS A 210 11.54 -6.26 6.74
N THR A 211 12.55 -5.39 6.82
CA THR A 211 12.39 -4.06 7.44
C THR A 211 11.43 -3.20 6.64
N GLY A 212 11.52 -3.20 5.31
CA GLY A 212 10.56 -2.51 4.45
C GLY A 212 9.13 -3.00 4.66
N MET A 213 8.92 -4.32 4.74
CA MET A 213 7.61 -4.92 5.03
C MET A 213 7.08 -4.48 6.40
N LEU A 214 7.92 -4.47 7.44
CA LEU A 214 7.52 -4.02 8.78
C LEU A 214 7.10 -2.55 8.78
N ILE A 215 7.89 -1.68 8.15
CA ILE A 215 7.55 -0.26 8.01
C ILE A 215 6.22 -0.12 7.27
N GLY A 216 6.07 -0.76 6.11
CA GLY A 216 4.85 -0.67 5.31
C GLY A 216 3.60 -1.17 6.04
N GLY A 217 3.70 -2.32 6.70
CA GLY A 217 2.61 -2.88 7.50
C GLY A 217 2.22 -1.98 8.68
N SER A 218 3.21 -1.43 9.39
CA SER A 218 2.96 -0.50 10.51
C SER A 218 2.26 0.77 10.06
N MET A 219 2.65 1.35 8.92
CA MET A 219 2.04 2.57 8.38
C MET A 219 0.63 2.32 7.86
N ALA A 220 0.36 1.15 7.27
CA ALA A 220 -0.99 0.75 6.87
C ALA A 220 -1.93 0.65 8.08
N VAL A 221 -1.49 0.01 9.16
CA VAL A 221 -2.26 -0.10 10.41
C VAL A 221 -2.47 1.28 11.04
N PHE A 222 -1.43 2.11 11.06
CA PHE A 222 -1.50 3.49 11.56
C PHE A 222 -2.54 4.32 10.77
N GLY A 223 -2.45 4.32 9.45
CA GLY A 223 -3.40 5.02 8.58
C GLY A 223 -4.84 4.51 8.73
N ALA A 224 -5.02 3.20 8.80
CA ALA A 224 -6.32 2.56 8.92
C ALA A 224 -7.04 2.90 10.22
N PHE A 225 -6.36 2.85 11.36
CA PHE A 225 -7.01 2.98 12.67
C PHE A 225 -6.86 4.34 13.33
N PHE A 226 -5.77 5.07 13.09
CA PHE A 226 -5.51 6.34 13.77
C PHE A 226 -5.79 7.58 12.90
N ILE A 227 -5.74 7.44 11.57
CA ILE A 227 -6.02 8.56 10.66
C ILE A 227 -7.48 8.53 10.19
N ILE A 228 -7.94 7.39 9.70
CA ILE A 228 -9.30 7.26 9.15
C ILE A 228 -10.31 6.81 10.22
N ASP A 229 -9.83 6.05 11.21
CA ASP A 229 -10.65 5.25 12.11
C ASP A 229 -11.69 4.41 11.36
N ILE A 230 -11.21 3.38 10.66
CA ILE A 230 -12.02 2.46 9.86
C ILE A 230 -13.09 1.68 10.68
N ARG A 231 -13.11 1.83 12.02
CA ARG A 231 -14.13 1.20 12.90
C ARG A 231 -15.33 2.12 13.18
N ALA A 232 -15.19 3.43 12.99
CA ALA A 232 -16.24 4.42 13.19
C ALA A 232 -17.21 4.50 12.00
#